data_AF-A0AAV9RP23-F1
#
_entry.id   AF-A0AAV9RP23-F1
#
_cell.length_a   1.000
_cell.length_b   1.000
_cell.length_c   1.000
_cell.angle_alpha   90.00
_cell.angle_beta   90.00
_cell.angle_gamma   90.00
#
_symmetry.space_group_name_H-M   'P 1'
#
loop_
_entity.id
_entity.type
_entity.pdbx_description
1 polymer ?
#
loop_
_entity_poly.entity_id
_entity_poly.type
_entity_poly.pdbx_seq_one_letter_code
_entity_poly.pdbx_strand_id
1 'polypeptide(L)'
;MAPYSNTFQFNYELKTLIFAETDLSELHSELFLPIPNLESLDLSQSQLKSLDFLVQASLSALRYLKLTSNEINVINETVFQTLPSLTYLDLDKNPFTCECSNADFIQWAKNSKQTQVVNAHQYVCSFPVSKRGSLLLDFDVQSCWDDGSVFYFISSTCLVVLTLLTSFTYNFLRWYLIYTFHLFLAFLYDSRKKRKGDPYRFDAFVSYNVHDEDWVYREMLPVLEGEQGWRLCLHHRDFQPGPSLCSSSRLSSELHTLLPPPARPPIFPSPIYSLASWPHNSTTQVSGQGEDISKI
;
A
#
# COMPACT_ATOMS: atom_id res chain seq x y z
N MET A 1 36.16 25.91 -37.42
CA MET A 1 36.39 26.41 -36.05
C MET A 1 35.11 27.05 -35.60
N ALA A 2 34.58 26.65 -34.43
CA ALA A 2 33.30 27.15 -33.94
C ALA A 2 33.34 28.68 -33.74
N PRO A 3 32.24 29.41 -34.02
CA PRO A 3 32.18 30.85 -33.81
C PRO A 3 32.19 31.19 -32.31
N TYR A 4 32.75 32.36 -31.97
CA TYR A 4 32.76 32.87 -30.60
C TYR A 4 31.35 33.28 -30.14
N SER A 5 31.10 33.26 -28.83
CA SER A 5 29.79 33.57 -28.24
C SER A 5 29.25 34.97 -28.60
N ASN A 6 30.14 35.94 -28.87
CA ASN A 6 29.75 37.30 -29.25
C ASN A 6 29.50 37.50 -30.76
N THR A 7 29.62 36.46 -31.59
CA THR A 7 29.51 36.57 -33.06
C THR A 7 28.16 37.18 -33.49
N PHE A 8 27.08 36.88 -32.76
CA PHE A 8 25.73 37.35 -33.09
C PHE A 8 25.22 38.49 -32.22
N GLN A 9 26.07 39.12 -31.41
CA GLN A 9 25.67 40.12 -30.44
C GLN A 9 24.93 41.33 -31.05
N PHE A 10 25.11 41.60 -32.35
CA PHE A 10 24.45 42.72 -33.04
C PHE A 10 23.44 42.28 -34.12
N ASN A 11 23.13 40.98 -34.23
CA ASN A 11 22.33 40.41 -35.32
C ASN A 11 20.95 39.93 -34.83
N TYR A 12 20.22 40.75 -34.09
CA TYR A 12 18.95 40.38 -33.42
C TYR A 12 17.81 39.94 -34.37
N GLU A 13 17.87 40.39 -35.64
CA GLU A 13 16.88 40.09 -36.68
C GLU A 13 17.25 38.87 -37.54
N LEU A 14 18.30 38.13 -37.15
CA LEU A 14 18.76 36.98 -37.92
C LEU A 14 17.71 35.86 -37.89
N LYS A 15 17.20 35.50 -39.08
CA LYS A 15 16.19 34.44 -39.24
C LYS A 15 16.75 33.10 -39.70
N THR A 16 17.87 33.12 -40.40
CA THR A 16 18.46 31.92 -40.99
C THR A 16 19.95 31.88 -40.68
N LEU A 17 20.39 30.75 -40.15
CA LEU A 17 21.77 30.50 -39.80
C LEU A 17 22.21 29.15 -40.35
N ILE A 18 23.32 29.15 -41.08
CA ILE A 18 23.87 27.96 -41.73
C ILE A 18 25.33 27.83 -41.31
N PHE A 19 25.63 26.78 -40.55
CA PHE A 19 26.98 26.30 -40.27
C PHE A 19 27.07 24.85 -40.75
N ALA A 20 27.18 24.69 -42.06
CA ALA A 20 27.47 23.39 -42.66
C ALA A 20 28.98 23.16 -42.75
N GLU A 21 29.41 21.90 -42.64
CA GLU A 21 30.81 21.49 -42.87
C GLU A 21 31.83 22.20 -41.95
N THR A 22 31.41 22.51 -40.73
CA THR A 22 32.25 23.19 -39.73
C THR A 22 32.39 22.31 -38.50
N ASP A 23 33.60 22.14 -37.98
CA ASP A 23 33.78 21.48 -36.69
C ASP A 23 33.12 22.30 -35.56
N LEU A 24 31.96 21.79 -35.12
CA LEU A 24 31.14 22.32 -34.02
C LEU A 24 30.99 21.27 -32.91
N SER A 25 32.00 20.40 -32.75
CA SER A 25 32.01 19.36 -31.71
C SER A 25 31.63 19.89 -30.31
N GLU A 26 32.03 21.13 -30.01
CA GLU A 26 31.68 21.87 -28.79
C GLU A 26 30.92 23.15 -29.16
N LEU A 27 29.59 23.05 -29.21
CA LEU A 27 28.71 24.19 -29.47
C LEU A 27 28.08 24.69 -28.18
N HIS A 28 28.38 25.94 -27.81
CA HIS A 28 27.83 26.56 -26.60
C HIS A 28 26.48 27.23 -26.86
N SER A 29 25.52 27.05 -25.95
CA SER A 29 24.18 27.64 -26.03
C SER A 29 24.19 29.17 -26.04
N GLU A 30 25.20 29.80 -25.42
CA GLU A 30 25.33 31.26 -25.33
C GLU A 30 25.39 31.95 -26.70
N LEU A 31 25.87 31.24 -27.73
CA LEU A 31 25.95 31.73 -29.09
C LEU A 31 24.57 32.09 -29.69
N PHE A 32 23.51 31.44 -29.19
CA PHE A 32 22.15 31.60 -29.71
C PHE A 32 21.30 32.58 -28.88
N LEU A 33 21.75 32.97 -27.69
CA LEU A 33 21.02 33.92 -26.82
C LEU A 33 20.72 35.27 -27.50
N PRO A 34 21.64 35.86 -28.31
CA PRO A 34 21.37 37.14 -28.98
C PRO A 34 20.40 37.06 -30.16
N ILE A 35 19.99 35.86 -30.60
CA ILE A 35 19.19 35.64 -31.82
C ILE A 35 17.88 34.88 -31.53
N PRO A 36 16.97 35.46 -30.72
CA PRO A 36 15.74 34.78 -30.30
C PRO A 36 14.74 34.53 -31.45
N ASN A 37 14.86 35.27 -32.55
CA ASN A 37 13.95 35.21 -33.70
C ASN A 37 14.42 34.25 -34.80
N LEU A 38 15.40 33.38 -34.51
CA LEU A 38 15.92 32.43 -35.49
C LEU A 38 14.83 31.44 -35.91
N GLU A 39 14.54 31.37 -37.21
CA GLU A 39 13.51 30.50 -37.78
C GLU A 39 14.09 29.24 -38.44
N SER A 40 15.33 29.32 -38.95
CA SER A 40 16.00 28.24 -39.68
C SER A 40 17.45 28.07 -39.25
N LEU A 41 17.82 26.84 -38.91
CA LEU A 41 19.15 26.45 -38.44
C LEU A 41 19.63 25.20 -39.18
N ASP A 42 20.74 25.33 -39.92
CA ASP A 42 21.42 24.20 -40.57
C ASP A 42 22.79 24.01 -39.93
N LEU A 43 22.98 22.84 -39.32
CA LEU A 43 24.21 22.39 -38.67
C LEU A 43 24.67 21.05 -39.27
N SER A 44 24.44 20.85 -40.57
CA SER A 44 24.80 19.60 -41.25
C SER A 44 26.31 19.41 -41.39
N GLN A 45 26.78 18.16 -41.26
CA GLN A 45 28.21 17.82 -41.38
C GLN A 45 29.11 18.57 -40.37
N SER A 46 28.64 18.75 -39.13
CA SER A 46 29.32 19.57 -38.12
C SER A 46 29.83 18.80 -36.90
N GLN A 47 29.90 17.47 -37.01
CA GLN A 47 30.41 16.54 -35.98
C GLN A 47 29.72 16.69 -34.61
N LEU A 48 28.46 17.12 -34.60
CA LEU A 48 27.68 17.27 -33.37
C LEU A 48 27.40 15.91 -32.73
N LYS A 49 27.65 15.79 -31.42
CA LYS A 49 27.41 14.57 -30.66
C LYS A 49 26.11 14.60 -29.85
N SER A 50 25.66 15.79 -29.45
CA SER A 50 24.42 15.97 -28.69
C SER A 50 23.70 17.26 -29.10
N LEU A 51 22.44 17.35 -28.67
CA LEU A 51 21.55 18.49 -28.90
C LEU A 51 21.27 19.28 -27.63
N ASP A 52 22.05 19.05 -26.56
CA ASP A 52 21.79 19.63 -25.23
C ASP A 52 21.89 21.17 -25.24
N PHE A 53 22.71 21.74 -26.13
CA PHE A 53 22.83 23.18 -26.29
C PHE A 53 21.49 23.85 -26.67
N LEU A 54 20.58 23.13 -27.34
CA LEU A 54 19.27 23.66 -27.73
C LEU A 54 18.36 23.86 -26.51
N VAL A 55 18.49 23.00 -25.48
CA VAL A 55 17.69 23.07 -24.26
C VAL A 55 17.90 24.42 -23.57
N GLN A 56 19.15 24.88 -23.51
CA GLN A 56 19.53 26.13 -22.85
C GLN A 56 19.39 27.36 -23.79
N ALA A 57 19.45 27.16 -25.11
CA ALA A 57 19.30 28.23 -26.09
C ALA A 57 17.85 28.72 -26.25
N SER A 58 16.85 27.89 -25.93
CA SER A 58 15.42 28.24 -25.94
C SER A 58 14.96 28.94 -27.22
N LEU A 59 15.29 28.35 -28.37
CA LEU A 59 14.97 28.86 -29.71
C LEU A 59 13.48 28.65 -30.06
N SER A 60 12.59 29.42 -29.42
CA SER A 60 11.13 29.25 -29.52
C SER A 60 10.54 29.56 -30.90
N ALA A 61 11.23 30.38 -31.70
CA ALA A 61 10.84 30.74 -33.06
C ALA A 61 11.30 29.73 -34.14
N LEU A 62 12.13 28.74 -33.77
CA LEU A 62 12.76 27.84 -34.74
C LEU A 62 11.74 26.91 -35.37
N ARG A 63 11.73 26.87 -36.71
CA ARG A 63 10.80 26.08 -37.54
C ARG A 63 11.50 25.00 -38.34
N TYR A 64 12.74 25.27 -38.77
CA TYR A 64 13.54 24.41 -39.63
C TYR A 64 14.86 24.07 -38.94
N LEU A 65 15.07 22.79 -38.67
CA LEU A 65 16.31 22.29 -38.08
C LEU A 65 16.89 21.16 -38.92
N LYS A 66 18.11 21.36 -39.42
CA LYS A 66 18.82 20.37 -40.22
C LYS A 66 20.13 19.97 -39.53
N LEU A 67 20.25 18.68 -39.27
CA LEU A 67 21.32 18.06 -38.47
C LEU A 67 21.87 16.81 -39.19
N THR A 68 21.74 16.76 -40.51
CA THR A 68 22.18 15.66 -41.35
C THR A 68 23.68 15.41 -41.22
N SER A 69 24.10 14.13 -41.23
CA SER A 69 25.51 13.72 -41.19
C SER A 69 26.28 14.25 -39.97
N ASN A 70 25.73 14.10 -38.77
CA ASN A 70 26.42 14.37 -37.51
C ASN A 70 26.73 13.06 -36.75
N GLU A 71 27.17 13.17 -35.50
CA GLU A 71 27.51 12.03 -34.63
C GLU A 71 26.47 11.88 -33.49
N ILE A 72 25.21 12.20 -33.76
CA ILE A 72 24.14 12.18 -32.75
C ILE A 72 23.65 10.75 -32.54
N ASN A 73 23.84 10.23 -31.33
CA ASN A 73 23.47 8.85 -31.01
C ASN A 73 22.17 8.76 -30.21
N VAL A 74 21.97 9.71 -29.30
CA VAL A 74 20.83 9.76 -28.37
C VAL A 74 20.20 11.14 -28.43
N ILE A 75 18.87 11.21 -28.49
CA ILE A 75 18.13 12.46 -28.42
C ILE A 75 17.16 12.41 -27.26
N ASN A 76 17.28 13.39 -26.37
CA ASN A 76 16.40 13.56 -25.22
C ASN A 76 15.10 14.26 -25.64
N GLU A 77 13.96 13.85 -25.09
CA GLU A 77 12.64 14.44 -25.36
C GLU A 77 12.61 15.94 -25.03
N THR A 78 13.35 16.34 -24.00
CA THR A 78 13.41 17.72 -23.50
C THR A 78 13.81 18.72 -24.59
N VAL A 79 14.65 18.31 -25.54
CA VAL A 79 15.07 19.14 -26.68
C VAL A 79 13.85 19.60 -27.48
N PHE A 80 12.91 18.71 -27.77
CA PHE A 80 11.75 19.03 -28.59
C PHE A 80 10.70 19.83 -27.83
N GLN A 81 10.62 19.68 -26.51
CA GLN A 81 9.78 20.53 -25.66
C GLN A 81 10.25 21.99 -25.68
N THR A 82 11.55 22.24 -25.86
CA THR A 82 12.11 23.59 -25.98
C THR A 82 11.98 24.22 -27.37
N LEU A 83 11.48 23.48 -28.37
CA LEU A 83 11.30 23.92 -29.75
C LEU A 83 9.82 23.87 -30.19
N PRO A 84 8.93 24.66 -29.57
CA PRO A 84 7.47 24.56 -29.78
C PRO A 84 7.00 24.93 -31.19
N SER A 85 7.81 25.65 -31.97
CA SER A 85 7.48 26.06 -33.34
C SER A 85 8.05 25.14 -34.41
N LEU A 86 8.73 24.05 -34.03
CA LEU A 86 9.46 23.20 -34.96
C LEU A 86 8.52 22.47 -35.92
N THR A 87 8.70 22.68 -37.22
CA THR A 87 7.89 22.07 -38.27
C THR A 87 8.66 21.08 -39.12
N TYR A 88 9.98 21.23 -39.22
CA TYR A 88 10.84 20.42 -40.07
C TYR A 88 12.08 20.01 -39.30
N LEU A 89 12.35 18.71 -39.27
CA LEU A 89 13.51 18.12 -38.65
C LEU A 89 14.15 17.09 -39.58
N ASP A 90 15.42 17.29 -39.90
CA ASP A 90 16.24 16.34 -40.67
C ASP A 90 17.44 15.91 -39.81
N LEU A 91 17.49 14.63 -39.51
CA LEU A 91 18.54 13.97 -38.74
C LEU A 91 19.16 12.80 -39.52
N ASP A 92 19.03 12.80 -40.84
CA ASP A 92 19.52 11.69 -41.66
C ASP A 92 21.04 11.49 -41.47
N LYS A 93 21.51 10.25 -41.65
CA LYS A 93 22.93 9.87 -41.50
C LYS A 93 23.54 10.17 -40.11
N ASN A 94 22.77 9.99 -39.04
CA ASN A 94 23.28 10.00 -37.66
C ASN A 94 23.39 8.56 -37.09
N PRO A 95 24.39 8.26 -36.23
CA PRO A 95 24.61 6.92 -35.70
C PRO A 95 23.71 6.58 -34.50
N PHE A 96 22.39 6.58 -34.71
CA PHE A 96 21.41 6.35 -33.63
C PHE A 96 21.59 5.02 -32.89
N THR A 97 21.26 5.05 -31.61
CA THR A 97 21.22 3.87 -30.74
C THR A 97 19.79 3.32 -30.61
N CYS A 98 19.56 2.07 -31.00
CA CYS A 98 18.32 1.31 -30.77
C CYS A 98 18.29 0.76 -29.33
N GLU A 99 18.20 1.65 -28.35
CA GLU A 99 18.04 1.34 -26.93
C GLU A 99 16.90 2.18 -26.35
N CYS A 100 16.52 1.86 -25.12
CA CYS A 100 15.50 2.62 -24.38
C CYS A 100 15.87 4.09 -24.14
N SER A 101 17.15 4.46 -24.30
CA SER A 101 17.58 5.87 -24.26
C SER A 101 16.99 6.74 -25.37
N ASN A 102 16.60 6.14 -26.51
CA ASN A 102 15.91 6.84 -27.61
C ASN A 102 14.41 6.54 -27.66
N ALA A 103 13.86 5.85 -26.66
CA ALA A 103 12.46 5.45 -26.63
C ALA A 103 11.51 6.64 -26.85
N ASP A 104 11.74 7.72 -26.09
CA ASP A 104 10.90 8.90 -26.13
C ASP A 104 10.99 9.62 -27.47
N PHE A 105 12.20 9.75 -28.05
CA PHE A 105 12.37 10.31 -29.39
C PHE A 105 11.63 9.49 -30.45
N ILE A 106 11.75 8.16 -30.42
CA ILE A 106 11.07 7.27 -31.37
C ILE A 106 9.55 7.44 -31.27
N GLN A 107 9.03 7.48 -30.04
CA GLN A 107 7.61 7.66 -29.78
C GLN A 107 7.13 9.05 -30.19
N TRP A 108 7.89 10.10 -29.89
CA TRP A 108 7.62 11.47 -30.31
C TRP A 108 7.61 11.60 -31.83
N ALA A 109 8.60 11.03 -32.53
CA ALA A 109 8.71 11.08 -33.98
C ALA A 109 7.54 10.36 -34.68
N LYS A 110 7.02 9.29 -34.08
CA LYS A 110 5.81 8.58 -34.58
C LYS A 110 4.52 9.36 -34.33
N ASN A 111 4.41 10.03 -33.18
CA ASN A 111 3.17 10.65 -32.73
C ASN A 111 3.03 12.14 -33.04
N SER A 112 4.14 12.82 -33.38
CA SER A 112 4.13 14.25 -33.66
C SER A 112 3.36 14.57 -34.94
N LYS A 113 2.35 15.44 -34.81
CA LYS A 113 1.55 15.94 -35.96
C LYS A 113 2.07 17.27 -36.50
N GLN A 114 2.80 18.02 -35.68
CA GLN A 114 3.29 19.37 -36.02
C GLN A 114 4.62 19.31 -36.74
N THR A 115 5.54 18.48 -36.25
CA THR A 115 6.90 18.39 -36.77
C THR A 115 7.02 17.21 -37.72
N GLN A 116 7.39 17.48 -38.97
CA GLN A 116 7.77 16.46 -39.92
C GLN A 116 9.23 16.06 -39.70
N VAL A 117 9.46 14.81 -39.28
CA VAL A 117 10.80 14.21 -39.27
C VAL A 117 11.07 13.60 -40.64
N VAL A 118 11.92 14.25 -41.41
CA VAL A 118 12.20 13.89 -42.81
C VAL A 118 12.93 12.56 -42.87
N ASN A 119 12.51 11.69 -43.78
CA ASN A 119 13.12 10.37 -43.99
C ASN A 119 13.25 9.50 -42.72
N ALA A 120 12.43 9.75 -41.68
CA ALA A 120 12.51 9.01 -40.42
C ALA A 120 12.40 7.48 -40.58
N HIS A 121 11.68 7.02 -41.60
CA HIS A 121 11.54 5.61 -41.98
C HIS A 121 12.82 4.96 -42.51
N GLN A 122 13.86 5.75 -42.84
CA GLN A 122 15.15 5.28 -43.36
C GLN A 122 16.25 5.36 -42.30
N TYR A 123 15.98 5.90 -41.11
CA TYR A 123 16.98 6.03 -40.07
C TYR A 123 17.43 4.65 -39.60
N VAL A 124 18.73 4.44 -39.53
CA VAL A 124 19.35 3.15 -39.22
C VAL A 124 20.06 3.21 -37.87
N CYS A 125 19.94 2.16 -37.08
CA CYS A 125 20.66 2.02 -35.83
C CYS A 125 22.10 1.55 -36.03
N SER A 126 23.03 2.23 -35.36
CA SER A 126 24.45 1.87 -35.30
C SER A 126 24.77 1.01 -34.06
N PHE A 127 24.06 1.25 -32.97
CA PHE A 127 24.20 0.52 -31.70
C PHE A 127 22.84 0.04 -31.19
N PRO A 128 22.77 -1.02 -30.37
CA PRO A 128 23.85 -1.95 -30.02
C PRO A 128 24.23 -2.85 -31.21
N VAL A 129 25.38 -3.53 -31.13
CA VAL A 129 25.90 -4.38 -32.23
C VAL A 129 24.89 -5.45 -32.68
N SER A 130 24.03 -5.92 -31.78
CA SER A 130 22.96 -6.89 -32.07
C SER A 130 21.84 -6.36 -32.96
N LYS A 131 21.65 -5.04 -33.02
CA LYS A 131 20.61 -4.34 -33.81
C LYS A 131 21.20 -3.40 -34.85
N ARG A 132 22.50 -3.51 -35.12
CA ARG A 132 23.17 -2.68 -36.12
C ARG A 132 22.56 -2.94 -37.50
N GLY A 133 22.16 -1.87 -38.19
CA GLY A 133 21.54 -1.94 -39.51
C GLY A 133 20.01 -2.04 -39.49
N SER A 134 19.37 -2.22 -38.32
CA SER A 134 17.91 -2.18 -38.24
C SER A 134 17.37 -0.76 -38.33
N LEU A 135 16.12 -0.61 -38.76
CA LEU A 135 15.44 0.68 -38.80
C LEU A 135 15.14 1.17 -37.38
N LEU A 136 15.34 2.46 -37.13
CA LEU A 136 15.12 3.09 -35.84
C LEU A 136 13.64 3.04 -35.44
N LEU A 137 12.73 3.27 -36.39
CA LEU A 137 11.28 3.25 -36.13
C LEU A 137 10.72 1.84 -35.90
N ASP A 138 11.44 0.77 -36.27
CA ASP A 138 11.01 -0.61 -36.04
C ASP A 138 11.39 -1.11 -34.63
N PHE A 139 12.12 -0.31 -33.85
CA PHE A 139 12.47 -0.64 -32.48
C PHE A 139 11.21 -0.73 -31.60
N ASP A 140 11.09 -1.84 -30.87
CA ASP A 140 9.99 -2.06 -29.93
C ASP A 140 10.23 -1.31 -28.62
N VAL A 141 9.60 -0.14 -28.55
CA VAL A 141 9.68 0.76 -27.40
C VAL A 141 8.89 0.25 -26.20
N GLN A 142 7.91 -0.65 -26.41
CA GLN A 142 7.05 -1.13 -25.33
C GLN A 142 7.83 -1.95 -24.31
N SER A 143 8.85 -2.68 -24.78
CA SER A 143 9.79 -3.44 -23.96
C SER A 143 10.56 -2.57 -22.94
N CYS A 144 10.61 -1.25 -23.11
CA CYS A 144 11.29 -0.32 -22.19
C CYS A 144 10.47 0.03 -20.95
N TRP A 145 9.15 -0.10 -21.02
CA TRP A 145 8.22 0.26 -19.95
C TRP A 145 7.66 -0.97 -19.23
N ASP A 146 7.72 -2.13 -19.88
CA ASP A 146 7.24 -3.40 -19.35
C ASP A 146 8.38 -4.18 -18.71
N ASP A 147 8.80 -3.74 -17.53
CA ASP A 147 9.60 -4.57 -16.63
C ASP A 147 8.67 -5.59 -15.96
N GLY A 148 8.15 -6.54 -16.74
CA GLY A 148 7.43 -7.72 -16.25
C GLY A 148 8.20 -8.43 -15.13
N SER A 149 9.53 -8.26 -15.12
CA SER A 149 10.46 -8.63 -14.05
C SER A 149 10.02 -8.14 -12.66
N VAL A 150 9.56 -6.89 -12.53
CA VAL A 150 9.09 -6.30 -11.26
C VAL A 150 7.80 -6.97 -10.81
N PHE A 151 6.87 -7.24 -11.73
CA PHE A 151 5.63 -7.94 -11.41
C PHE A 151 5.88 -9.38 -10.95
N TYR A 152 6.78 -10.12 -11.61
CA TYR A 152 7.17 -11.48 -11.19
C TYR A 152 7.89 -11.46 -9.83
N PHE A 153 8.72 -10.45 -9.58
CA PHE A 153 9.41 -10.28 -8.29
C PHE A 153 8.42 -9.99 -7.15
N ILE A 154 7.46 -9.08 -7.35
CA ILE A 154 6.42 -8.78 -6.36
C ILE A 154 5.56 -10.01 -6.09
N SER A 155 5.11 -10.70 -7.14
CA SER A 155 4.29 -11.90 -7.03
C SER A 155 4.96 -13.02 -6.24
N SER A 156 6.22 -13.33 -6.58
CA SER A 156 7.00 -14.35 -5.87
C SER A 156 7.24 -13.99 -4.40
N THR A 157 7.53 -12.73 -4.11
CA THR A 157 7.72 -12.23 -2.74
C THR A 157 6.42 -12.33 -1.92
N CYS A 158 5.29 -11.92 -2.49
CA CYS A 158 3.98 -12.06 -1.85
C CYS A 158 3.64 -13.52 -1.53
N LEU A 159 3.91 -14.44 -2.45
CA LEU A 159 3.67 -15.87 -2.24
C LEU A 159 4.51 -16.41 -1.08
N VAL A 160 5.80 -16.07 -1.02
CA VAL A 160 6.67 -16.47 0.09
C VAL A 160 6.15 -15.93 1.42
N VAL A 161 5.79 -14.64 1.49
CA VAL A 161 5.25 -14.03 2.71
C VAL A 161 3.95 -14.72 3.16
N LEU A 162 3.04 -15.02 2.23
CA LEU A 162 1.79 -15.73 2.55
C LEU A 162 2.06 -17.14 3.09
N THR A 163 3.02 -17.88 2.51
CA THR A 163 3.39 -19.21 3.03
C THR A 163 3.99 -19.14 4.44
N LEU A 164 4.81 -18.12 4.74
CA LEU A 164 5.37 -17.92 6.07
C LEU A 164 4.31 -17.52 7.09
N LEU A 165 3.40 -16.62 6.72
CA LEU A 165 2.29 -16.19 7.58
C LEU A 165 1.33 -17.35 7.88
N THR A 166 1.00 -18.17 6.88
CA THR A 166 0.16 -19.36 7.07
C THR A 166 0.85 -20.39 7.98
N SER A 167 2.14 -20.64 7.79
CA SER A 167 2.92 -21.51 8.68
C SER A 167 2.99 -20.97 10.12
N PHE A 168 3.24 -19.67 10.29
CA PHE A 168 3.30 -19.01 11.59
C PHE A 168 1.95 -19.05 12.31
N THR A 169 0.86 -18.74 11.60
CA THR A 169 -0.48 -18.80 12.18
C THR A 169 -0.88 -20.22 12.56
N TYR A 170 -0.54 -21.22 11.74
CA TYR A 170 -0.82 -22.62 12.03
C TYR A 170 -0.05 -23.16 13.24
N ASN A 171 1.23 -22.82 13.37
CA ASN A 171 2.07 -23.35 14.44
C ASN A 171 1.94 -22.57 15.75
N PHE A 172 1.86 -21.23 15.68
CA PHE A 172 1.93 -20.36 16.85
C PHE A 172 0.56 -19.86 17.30
N LEU A 173 -0.30 -19.44 16.36
CA LEU A 173 -1.57 -18.77 16.69
C LEU A 173 -2.78 -19.69 16.67
N ARG A 174 -2.67 -20.94 16.19
CA ARG A 174 -3.82 -21.84 16.02
C ARG A 174 -4.64 -22.02 17.29
N TRP A 175 -3.99 -22.33 18.42
CA TRP A 175 -4.70 -22.51 19.70
C TRP A 175 -5.31 -21.21 20.22
N TYR A 176 -4.60 -20.09 20.04
CA TYR A 176 -5.10 -18.77 20.41
C TYR A 176 -6.32 -18.36 19.57
N LEU A 177 -6.31 -18.62 18.26
CA LEU A 177 -7.43 -18.37 17.35
C LEU A 177 -8.65 -19.25 17.67
N ILE A 178 -8.46 -20.54 17.95
CA ILE A 178 -9.55 -21.43 18.34
C ILE A 178 -10.17 -20.97 19.67
N TYR A 179 -9.33 -20.67 20.66
CA TYR A 179 -9.79 -20.21 21.97
C TYR A 179 -10.58 -18.90 21.86
N THR A 180 -10.04 -17.90 21.16
CA THR A 180 -10.72 -16.60 20.96
C THR A 180 -12.01 -16.74 20.15
N PHE A 181 -12.06 -17.63 19.15
CA PHE A 181 -13.27 -17.90 18.38
C PHE A 181 -14.39 -18.47 19.26
N HIS A 182 -14.08 -19.43 20.13
CA HIS A 182 -15.07 -19.97 21.07
C HIS A 182 -15.52 -18.94 22.10
N LEU A 183 -14.60 -18.10 22.61
CA LEU A 183 -14.94 -17.02 23.53
C LEU A 183 -15.84 -15.96 22.87
N PHE A 184 -15.57 -15.65 21.61
CA PHE A 184 -16.38 -14.75 20.81
C PHE A 184 -17.77 -15.32 20.50
N LEU A 185 -17.86 -16.61 20.15
CA LEU A 185 -19.14 -17.31 19.98
C LEU A 185 -19.96 -17.30 21.27
N ALA A 186 -19.34 -17.56 22.42
CA ALA A 186 -20.00 -17.49 23.72
C ALA A 186 -20.52 -16.07 24.02
N PHE A 187 -19.70 -15.05 23.72
CA PHE A 187 -20.11 -13.64 23.85
C PHE A 187 -21.31 -13.29 22.95
N LEU A 188 -21.30 -13.74 21.68
CA LEU A 188 -22.41 -13.52 20.76
C LEU A 188 -23.68 -14.27 21.20
N TYR A 189 -23.53 -15.48 21.74
CA TYR A 189 -24.65 -16.25 22.29
C TYR A 189 -25.29 -15.54 23.48
N ASP A 190 -24.48 -15.09 24.45
CA ASP A 190 -24.98 -14.33 25.61
C ASP A 190 -25.64 -13.01 25.18
N SER A 191 -25.02 -12.26 24.25
CA SER A 191 -25.57 -11.02 23.72
C SER A 191 -26.93 -11.22 23.03
N ARG A 192 -27.08 -12.30 22.25
CA ARG A 192 -28.37 -12.65 21.62
C ARG A 192 -29.40 -13.15 22.62
N LYS A 193 -28.99 -13.88 23.66
CA LYS A 193 -29.89 -14.41 24.71
C LYS A 193 -30.40 -13.29 25.62
N LYS A 194 -29.55 -12.35 26.01
CA LYS A 194 -29.95 -11.12 26.72
C LYS A 194 -30.99 -10.29 25.94
N ARG A 195 -30.89 -10.24 24.61
CA ARG A 195 -31.89 -9.57 23.75
C ARG A 195 -33.24 -10.29 23.70
N LYS A 196 -33.29 -11.60 23.96
CA LYS A 196 -34.55 -12.38 23.95
C LYS A 196 -35.32 -12.31 25.26
N GLY A 197 -34.75 -11.73 26.32
CA GLY A 197 -35.49 -11.39 27.53
C GLY A 197 -36.13 -12.57 28.25
N ASP A 198 -35.54 -13.77 28.18
CA ASP A 198 -36.01 -14.88 29.02
C ASP A 198 -35.71 -14.54 30.49
N PRO A 199 -36.72 -14.48 31.37
CA PRO A 199 -36.49 -14.13 32.76
C PRO A 199 -35.82 -15.32 33.47
N TYR A 200 -34.57 -15.14 33.88
CA TYR A 200 -33.92 -16.07 34.79
C TYR A 200 -34.69 -16.05 36.12
N ARG A 201 -35.19 -17.22 36.55
CA ARG A 201 -35.92 -17.39 37.83
C ARG A 201 -34.98 -17.25 39.04
N PHE A 202 -33.70 -17.54 38.85
CA PHE A 202 -32.63 -17.47 39.84
C PHE A 202 -31.43 -16.73 39.25
N ASP A 203 -30.72 -15.98 40.09
CA ASP A 203 -29.61 -15.11 39.72
C ASP A 203 -28.24 -15.83 39.83
N ALA A 204 -28.16 -16.91 40.64
CA ALA A 204 -27.02 -17.82 40.67
C ALA A 204 -27.43 -19.23 41.15
N PHE A 205 -26.66 -20.25 40.75
CA PHE A 205 -26.76 -21.61 41.28
C PHE A 205 -25.62 -21.86 42.26
N VAL A 206 -25.94 -22.40 43.44
CA VAL A 206 -24.95 -22.68 44.48
C VAL A 206 -24.68 -24.18 44.53
N SER A 207 -23.44 -24.56 44.24
CA SER A 207 -22.94 -25.93 44.40
C SER A 207 -22.09 -26.00 45.67
N TYR A 208 -22.53 -26.79 46.64
CA TYR A 208 -21.85 -26.97 47.93
C TYR A 208 -21.78 -28.44 48.30
N ASN A 209 -20.87 -28.79 49.21
CA ASN A 209 -20.77 -30.13 49.75
C ASN A 209 -21.81 -30.31 50.88
N VAL A 210 -22.37 -31.51 51.03
CA VAL A 210 -23.34 -31.85 52.09
C VAL A 210 -22.82 -31.50 53.49
N HIS A 211 -21.51 -31.64 53.72
CA HIS A 211 -20.90 -31.29 55.01
C HIS A 211 -20.96 -29.81 55.37
N ASP A 212 -21.12 -28.94 54.37
CA ASP A 212 -21.16 -27.49 54.54
C ASP A 212 -22.59 -26.93 54.49
N GLU A 213 -23.58 -27.82 54.46
CA GLU A 213 -24.99 -27.46 54.33
C GLU A 213 -25.47 -26.52 55.44
N ASP A 214 -25.12 -26.81 56.69
CA ASP A 214 -25.50 -25.97 57.84
C ASP A 214 -24.98 -24.53 57.71
N TRP A 215 -23.74 -24.36 57.24
CA TRP A 215 -23.16 -23.03 57.04
C TRP A 215 -23.84 -22.30 55.88
N VAL A 216 -24.12 -22.99 54.78
CA VAL A 216 -24.82 -22.40 53.63
C VAL A 216 -26.20 -21.87 54.05
N TYR A 217 -26.99 -22.65 54.80
CA TYR A 217 -28.33 -22.21 55.21
C TYR A 217 -28.34 -21.14 56.29
N ARG A 218 -27.39 -21.17 57.24
CA ARG A 218 -27.43 -20.29 58.43
C ARG A 218 -26.66 -19.00 58.26
N GLU A 219 -25.59 -19.01 57.47
CA GLU A 219 -24.70 -17.86 57.32
C GLU A 219 -24.81 -17.27 55.91
N MET A 220 -24.71 -18.10 54.87
CA MET A 220 -24.65 -17.62 53.48
C MET A 220 -26.02 -17.16 52.95
N LEU A 221 -27.08 -17.96 53.09
CA LEU A 221 -28.40 -17.63 52.54
C LEU A 221 -29.02 -16.36 53.14
N PRO A 222 -28.96 -16.12 54.47
CA PRO A 222 -29.55 -14.91 55.04
C PRO A 222 -28.87 -13.63 54.54
N VAL A 223 -27.55 -13.66 54.36
CA VAL A 223 -26.79 -12.50 53.84
C VAL A 223 -27.10 -12.27 52.37
N LEU A 224 -27.13 -13.33 51.55
CA LEU A 224 -27.26 -13.19 50.10
C LEU A 224 -28.71 -13.02 49.62
N GLU A 225 -29.66 -13.83 50.13
CA GLU A 225 -31.07 -13.71 49.75
C GLU A 225 -31.80 -12.64 50.58
N GLY A 226 -31.42 -12.48 51.84
CA GLY A 226 -32.05 -11.52 52.75
C GLY A 226 -31.53 -10.10 52.59
N GLU A 227 -30.24 -9.87 52.83
CA GLU A 227 -29.66 -8.51 52.81
C GLU A 227 -29.38 -8.01 51.40
N GLN A 228 -28.89 -8.88 50.52
CA GLN A 228 -28.50 -8.52 49.15
C GLN A 228 -29.58 -8.80 48.10
N GLY A 229 -30.67 -9.48 48.47
CA GLY A 229 -31.83 -9.71 47.60
C GLY A 229 -31.62 -10.64 46.41
N TRP A 230 -30.58 -11.49 46.43
CA TRP A 230 -30.31 -12.46 45.37
C TRP A 230 -31.30 -13.62 45.41
N ARG A 231 -31.69 -14.17 44.25
CA ARG A 231 -32.49 -15.40 44.17
C ARG A 231 -31.57 -16.57 43.84
N LEU A 232 -31.25 -17.40 44.83
CA LEU A 232 -30.31 -18.50 44.66
C LEU A 232 -31.05 -19.82 44.38
N CYS A 233 -30.53 -20.63 43.48
CA CYS A 233 -31.01 -21.99 43.24
C CYS A 233 -30.15 -22.99 44.01
N LEU A 234 -30.74 -23.73 44.95
CA LEU A 234 -30.04 -24.75 45.74
C LEU A 234 -30.53 -26.16 45.37
N HIS A 235 -29.59 -27.10 45.28
CA HIS A 235 -29.88 -28.46 44.86
C HIS A 235 -30.76 -29.26 45.83
N HIS A 236 -30.74 -28.97 47.14
CA HIS A 236 -31.59 -29.65 48.13
C HIS A 236 -32.97 -28.99 48.32
N ARG A 237 -33.09 -27.69 48.09
CA ARG A 237 -34.33 -26.91 48.31
C ARG A 237 -35.25 -26.92 47.09
N ASP A 238 -34.66 -26.68 45.93
CA ASP A 238 -35.40 -26.28 44.73
C ASP A 238 -35.54 -27.42 43.70
N PHE A 239 -35.09 -28.62 44.03
CA PHE A 239 -35.13 -29.82 43.17
C PHE A 239 -36.34 -30.72 43.49
N GLN A 240 -37.25 -30.92 42.53
CA GLN A 240 -38.41 -31.83 42.67
C GLN A 240 -38.16 -33.20 42.02
N PRO A 241 -38.59 -34.34 42.62
CA PRO A 241 -38.42 -35.67 42.02
C PRO A 241 -39.34 -35.85 40.80
N GLY A 242 -38.76 -36.04 39.62
CA GLY A 242 -39.43 -35.99 38.32
C GLY A 242 -38.49 -35.35 37.28
N PRO A 243 -38.89 -35.13 36.01
CA PRO A 243 -37.97 -34.56 35.02
C PRO A 243 -37.47 -33.20 35.54
N SER A 244 -36.15 -33.08 35.68
CA SER A 244 -35.45 -32.05 36.45
C SER A 244 -35.90 -30.63 36.08
N LEU A 245 -36.66 -29.92 36.92
CA LEU A 245 -37.13 -28.56 36.60
C LEU A 245 -36.06 -27.45 36.74
N CYS A 246 -34.84 -27.77 37.20
CA CYS A 246 -33.66 -26.94 36.89
C CYS A 246 -33.27 -27.01 35.39
N SER A 247 -33.95 -27.84 34.59
CA SER A 247 -33.90 -27.81 33.13
C SER A 247 -35.05 -27.00 32.53
N SER A 248 -34.98 -25.69 32.70
CA SER A 248 -35.18 -24.78 31.57
C SER A 248 -33.87 -24.02 31.41
N SER A 249 -32.77 -24.64 31.00
CA SER A 249 -32.58 -25.57 29.90
C SER A 249 -31.32 -26.39 30.19
N ARG A 250 -31.42 -27.72 30.10
CA ARG A 250 -30.31 -28.62 29.75
C ARG A 250 -29.00 -28.47 30.57
N LEU A 251 -29.05 -28.72 31.88
CA LEU A 251 -27.85 -28.84 32.74
C LEU A 251 -27.20 -30.24 32.70
N SER A 252 -27.70 -31.19 31.91
CA SER A 252 -27.13 -32.55 31.83
C SER A 252 -26.05 -32.74 30.76
N SER A 253 -25.68 -31.70 29.99
CA SER A 253 -24.59 -31.79 29.00
C SER A 253 -23.30 -31.06 29.39
N GLU A 254 -23.24 -30.40 30.56
CA GLU A 254 -22.11 -29.54 30.94
C GLU A 254 -21.45 -29.89 32.29
N LEU A 255 -21.61 -31.13 32.78
CA LEU A 255 -20.78 -31.61 33.90
C LEU A 255 -19.40 -32.12 33.44
N HIS A 256 -19.16 -32.17 32.14
CA HIS A 256 -17.82 -32.25 31.58
C HIS A 256 -17.62 -31.06 30.64
N THR A 257 -16.46 -30.42 30.78
CA THR A 257 -15.90 -29.35 29.94
C THR A 257 -16.36 -27.90 30.21
N LEU A 258 -15.44 -27.15 30.85
CA LEU A 258 -15.12 -25.72 30.65
C LEU A 258 -15.95 -24.67 31.41
N LEU A 259 -15.68 -24.52 32.70
CA LEU A 259 -15.81 -23.21 33.35
C LEU A 259 -14.57 -22.34 33.01
N PRO A 260 -14.71 -21.17 32.36
CA PRO A 260 -13.62 -20.20 32.29
C PRO A 260 -13.37 -19.60 33.69
N PRO A 261 -12.14 -19.22 34.05
CA PRO A 261 -11.87 -18.61 35.34
C PRO A 261 -12.53 -17.22 35.43
N PRO A 262 -13.06 -16.83 36.60
CA PRO A 262 -13.64 -15.51 36.79
C PRO A 262 -12.59 -14.40 36.66
N ALA A 263 -12.95 -13.30 35.99
CA ALA A 263 -12.08 -12.12 35.77
C ALA A 263 -11.79 -11.29 37.05
N ARG A 264 -12.28 -11.74 38.20
CA ARG A 264 -11.85 -11.35 39.54
C ARG A 264 -12.48 -12.31 40.55
N PRO A 265 -11.72 -13.13 41.28
CA PRO A 265 -12.32 -13.96 42.33
C PRO A 265 -12.69 -13.05 43.51
N PRO A 266 -13.89 -13.13 44.09
CA PRO A 266 -14.05 -12.75 45.49
C PRO A 266 -13.22 -13.75 46.32
N ILE A 267 -12.28 -13.23 47.10
CA ILE A 267 -11.43 -14.03 47.97
C ILE A 267 -12.31 -14.49 49.14
N PHE A 268 -12.79 -15.74 49.09
CA PHE A 268 -13.32 -16.42 50.26
C PHE A 268 -12.28 -17.44 50.75
N PRO A 269 -12.01 -17.51 52.07
CA PRO A 269 -11.21 -18.58 52.63
C PRO A 269 -11.97 -19.90 52.42
N SER A 270 -11.30 -20.84 51.77
CA SER A 270 -11.72 -22.22 51.44
C SER A 270 -12.45 -22.96 52.57
N PRO A 271 -13.32 -23.97 52.30
CA PRO A 271 -13.19 -24.93 51.21
C PRO A 271 -14.00 -24.57 49.96
N ILE A 272 -13.36 -24.78 48.82
CA ILE A 272 -13.79 -24.60 47.42
C ILE A 272 -15.31 -24.61 47.20
N TYR A 273 -15.92 -23.43 47.09
CA TYR A 273 -17.24 -23.23 46.46
C TYR A 273 -17.02 -22.66 45.06
N SER A 274 -17.58 -23.30 44.03
CA SER A 274 -17.66 -22.71 42.69
C SER A 274 -18.99 -22.00 42.56
N LEU A 275 -18.96 -20.67 42.63
CA LEU A 275 -20.13 -19.83 42.38
C LEU A 275 -20.12 -19.41 40.91
N ALA A 276 -21.10 -19.89 40.13
CA ALA A 276 -21.29 -19.47 38.75
C ALA A 276 -22.35 -18.34 38.73
N SER A 277 -21.88 -17.10 38.63
CA SER A 277 -22.74 -15.91 38.53
C SER A 277 -22.99 -15.53 37.07
N TRP A 278 -24.21 -15.14 36.72
CA TRP A 278 -24.50 -14.53 35.43
C TRP A 278 -23.98 -13.08 35.38
N PRO A 279 -23.43 -12.58 34.25
CA PRO A 279 -22.93 -11.21 34.18
C PRO A 279 -24.09 -10.20 34.23
N HIS A 280 -24.26 -9.56 35.40
CA HIS A 280 -25.16 -8.43 35.62
C HIS A 280 -24.54 -7.15 35.06
N ASN A 281 -25.30 -6.44 34.23
CA ASN A 281 -24.95 -5.11 33.76
C ASN A 281 -25.59 -4.09 34.72
N SER A 282 -24.83 -3.64 35.72
CA SER A 282 -25.18 -2.48 36.54
C SER A 282 -23.96 -1.59 36.71
N THR A 283 -23.77 -0.69 35.74
CA THR A 283 -23.08 0.58 35.97
C THR A 283 -23.90 1.40 36.95
N THR A 284 -23.56 1.32 38.23
CA THR A 284 -23.89 2.32 39.25
C THR A 284 -22.56 2.89 39.73
N GLN A 285 -22.15 4.01 39.13
CA GLN A 285 -21.11 4.87 39.68
C GLN A 285 -21.63 5.45 41.00
N VAL A 286 -21.07 5.01 42.12
CA VAL A 286 -21.14 5.75 43.39
C VAL A 286 -19.77 6.37 43.60
N SER A 287 -19.73 7.69 43.45
CA SER A 287 -18.63 8.55 43.87
C SER A 287 -18.49 8.46 45.39
N GLY A 288 -17.33 8.06 45.89
CA GLY A 288 -16.99 8.10 47.31
C GLY A 288 -15.48 8.11 47.46
N GLN A 289 -14.98 9.22 47.99
CA GLN A 289 -13.58 9.45 48.36
C GLN A 289 -13.06 8.37 49.31
N GLY A 290 -11.75 8.14 49.26
CA GLY A 290 -11.10 7.11 50.05
C GLY A 290 -11.20 7.34 51.55
N GLU A 291 -11.18 6.24 52.28
CA GLU A 291 -10.46 6.15 53.54
C GLU A 291 -10.16 4.67 53.85
N ASP A 292 -9.00 4.51 54.45
CA ASP A 292 -8.24 3.30 54.73
C ASP A 292 -8.68 2.76 56.10
N ILE A 293 -9.20 1.54 56.22
CA ILE A 293 -9.36 0.90 57.53
C ILE A 293 -9.05 -0.60 57.45
N SER A 294 -7.82 -0.89 57.85
CA SER A 294 -7.40 -2.15 58.47
C SER A 294 -8.05 -2.31 59.86
N LYS A 295 -8.34 -3.57 60.24
CA LYS A 295 -9.04 -4.08 61.46
C LYS A 295 -10.56 -4.19 61.21
N ILE A 296 -11.14 -5.39 61.13
CA ILE A 296 -11.31 -6.42 62.17
C ILE A 296 -11.50 -7.78 61.48
#